data_AF-A0AA95MW06-F1
#
_entry.id   AF-A0AA95MW06-F1
#
_cell.length_a   1.000
_cell.length_b   1.000
_cell.length_c   1.000
_cell.angle_alpha   90.00
_cell.angle_beta   90.00
_cell.angle_gamma   90.00
#
_symmetry.space_group_name_H-M   'P 1'
#
loop_
_entity.id
_entity.type
_entity.pdbx_description
1 polymer ?
#
loop_
_entity_poly.entity_id
_entity_poly.type
_entity_poly.pdbx_seq_one_letter_code
_entity_poly.pdbx_strand_id
1 'polypeptide(L)'
;MEKKVFLFTLLFLLLFGTFASAHSGRTDSSGGHNCSEKSKAKGLCTGYHYHNGGGSSTSSGATIVNTEKDCTDFASYDEVVEYWNKKGYSATNDPENLDGWGNGVVDDGIPCEVPSGYDKTKINNSAEQIQHKQEEQDLASGEQAGYPNGVNDGYQEVTSNNVASTGSEAYKVGYATGYNKGYDEGKTKITGEKTKATSDGYALGQIQDAIKIPASYINHAGLKQSFEGGFNKAVTERVEAKKKEYKELGYTDGTKDVNNVPKDIEEAFVNAYLEGYNSAQQELKDEYLKQGYEAAFTILKYTKPNLENEKFIAWYKEGFESNTEVKQISAAGLALGKAGDSYNLPSKYKSGEVIFQHHYELGLKEYEEQQSDNQKAAVGGVGALAFVWLGRRFYIAKKMIG
;
A
#
# COMPACT_ATOMS: atom_id res chain seq x y z
N MET A 1 -51.77 11.85 -11.86
CA MET A 1 -52.44 10.81 -12.69
C MET A 1 -52.56 11.20 -14.17
N GLU A 2 -52.16 12.41 -14.57
CA GLU A 2 -52.42 12.92 -15.94
C GLU A 2 -51.41 12.47 -17.01
N LYS A 3 -50.16 12.16 -16.65
CA LYS A 3 -49.14 11.71 -17.64
C LYS A 3 -49.35 10.28 -18.17
N LYS A 4 -50.05 9.43 -17.41
CA LYS A 4 -50.34 8.03 -17.80
C LYS A 4 -51.53 7.93 -18.76
N VAL A 5 -52.48 8.87 -18.66
CA VAL A 5 -53.65 8.93 -19.57
C VAL A 5 -53.18 9.34 -20.96
N PHE A 6 -52.29 10.33 -21.07
CA PHE A 6 -51.75 10.80 -22.35
C PHE A 6 -51.02 9.70 -23.13
N LEU A 7 -50.20 8.89 -22.43
CA LEU A 7 -49.47 7.77 -23.02
C LEU A 7 -50.40 6.67 -23.54
N PHE A 8 -51.51 6.40 -22.83
CA PHE A 8 -52.50 5.40 -23.26
C PHE A 8 -53.35 5.88 -24.46
N THR A 9 -53.72 7.16 -24.53
CA THR A 9 -54.41 7.71 -25.72
C THR A 9 -53.53 7.76 -26.97
N LEU A 10 -52.24 8.05 -26.83
CA LEU A 10 -51.29 8.02 -27.96
C LEU A 10 -51.07 6.59 -28.48
N LEU A 11 -51.03 5.61 -27.56
CA LEU A 11 -50.92 4.19 -27.90
C LEU A 11 -52.19 3.64 -28.58
N PHE A 12 -53.37 4.17 -28.22
CA PHE A 12 -54.65 3.75 -28.81
C PHE A 12 -54.89 4.29 -30.23
N LEU A 13 -54.35 5.47 -30.56
CA LEU A 13 -54.40 6.06 -31.91
C LEU A 13 -53.50 5.36 -32.93
N LEU A 14 -52.44 4.66 -32.47
CA LEU A 14 -51.54 3.88 -33.33
C LEU A 14 -52.09 2.49 -33.70
N LEU A 15 -53.16 2.02 -33.05
CA LEU A 15 -53.72 0.67 -33.24
C LEU A 15 -54.83 0.59 -34.32
N PHE A 16 -55.28 1.72 -34.86
CA PHE A 16 -56.31 1.78 -35.92
C PHE A 16 -55.76 2.34 -37.23
N GLY A 17 -54.64 1.78 -37.69
CA GLY A 17 -54.13 2.03 -39.03
C GLY A 17 -55.14 1.57 -40.09
N THR A 18 -55.33 2.40 -41.11
CA THR A 18 -56.15 2.07 -42.28
C THR A 18 -55.58 0.85 -43.01
N PHE A 19 -56.40 -0.20 -43.20
CA PHE A 19 -56.01 -1.36 -44.00
C PHE A 19 -55.87 -0.95 -45.48
N ALA A 20 -54.65 -0.70 -45.94
CA ALA A 20 -54.34 -0.62 -47.36
C ALA A 20 -54.19 -2.04 -47.91
N SER A 21 -55.21 -2.54 -48.59
CA SER A 21 -55.18 -3.86 -49.24
C SER A 21 -54.41 -3.77 -50.55
N ALA A 22 -53.08 -3.83 -50.49
CA ALA A 22 -52.24 -4.02 -51.67
C ALA A 22 -52.53 -5.41 -52.27
N HIS A 23 -53.06 -5.46 -53.49
CA HIS A 23 -53.34 -6.70 -54.19
C HIS A 23 -52.10 -7.19 -54.96
N SER A 24 -51.90 -8.50 -55.00
CA SER A 24 -50.76 -9.10 -55.70
C SER A 24 -50.85 -8.85 -57.22
N GLY A 25 -49.81 -8.24 -57.77
CA GLY A 25 -49.55 -8.15 -59.20
C GLY A 25 -48.18 -7.50 -59.41
N ARG A 26 -47.26 -8.18 -60.10
CA ARG A 26 -46.03 -7.52 -60.56
C ARG A 26 -46.44 -6.54 -61.66
N THR A 27 -46.10 -5.28 -61.48
CA THR A 27 -46.17 -4.27 -62.53
C THR A 27 -45.15 -4.62 -63.61
N ASP A 28 -45.52 -4.51 -64.87
CA ASP A 28 -44.56 -4.61 -65.97
C ASP A 28 -43.71 -3.33 -66.07
N SER A 29 -42.75 -3.35 -66.99
CA SER A 29 -41.83 -2.24 -67.23
C SER A 29 -42.52 -0.94 -67.69
N SER A 30 -43.82 -0.98 -68.06
CA SER A 30 -44.61 0.20 -68.44
C SER A 30 -45.50 0.72 -67.32
N GLY A 31 -45.39 0.19 -66.10
CA GLY A 31 -46.17 0.65 -64.94
C GLY A 31 -47.63 0.21 -64.96
N GLY A 32 -47.99 -0.80 -65.78
CA GLY A 32 -49.30 -1.42 -65.76
C GLY A 32 -49.26 -2.89 -65.37
N HIS A 33 -50.43 -3.45 -65.08
CA HIS A 33 -50.56 -4.87 -64.79
C HIS A 33 -51.95 -5.42 -65.11
N ASN A 34 -52.01 -6.73 -65.37
CA ASN A 34 -53.26 -7.47 -65.46
C ASN A 34 -53.80 -7.80 -64.06
N CYS A 35 -55.09 -7.58 -63.85
CA CYS A 35 -55.78 -8.01 -62.64
C CYS A 35 -55.75 -9.53 -62.50
N SER A 36 -55.25 -10.03 -61.35
CA SER A 36 -55.33 -11.44 -61.00
C SER A 36 -56.79 -11.91 -60.88
N GLU A 37 -57.05 -13.22 -61.06
CA GLU A 37 -58.40 -13.78 -60.89
C GLU A 37 -58.96 -13.53 -59.48
N LYS A 38 -58.10 -13.59 -58.46
CA LYS A 38 -58.47 -13.28 -57.07
C LYS A 38 -58.85 -11.81 -56.88
N SER A 39 -58.21 -10.89 -57.59
CA SER A 39 -58.54 -9.45 -57.55
C SER A 39 -59.85 -9.15 -58.28
N LYS A 40 -60.10 -9.82 -59.41
CA LYS A 40 -61.36 -9.73 -60.16
C LYS A 40 -62.55 -10.28 -59.34
N ALA A 41 -62.35 -11.41 -58.66
CA ALA A 41 -63.38 -12.03 -57.83
C ALA A 41 -63.81 -11.15 -56.62
N LYS A 42 -62.90 -10.30 -56.13
CA LYS A 42 -63.17 -9.35 -55.03
C LYS A 42 -63.73 -8.00 -55.52
N GLY A 43 -63.92 -7.82 -56.83
CA GLY A 43 -64.42 -6.57 -57.41
C GLY A 43 -63.44 -5.38 -57.30
N LEU A 44 -62.16 -5.64 -57.04
CA LEU A 44 -61.17 -4.58 -56.79
C LEU A 44 -60.63 -3.94 -58.07
N CYS A 45 -60.61 -4.68 -59.18
CA CYS A 45 -60.18 -4.17 -60.49
C CYS A 45 -60.68 -5.08 -61.63
N THR A 46 -60.73 -4.54 -62.86
CA THR A 46 -61.16 -5.27 -64.06
C THR A 46 -60.13 -5.09 -65.18
N GLY A 47 -59.68 -6.19 -65.79
CA GLY A 47 -58.78 -6.15 -66.96
C GLY A 47 -57.34 -5.74 -66.63
N TYR A 48 -56.66 -5.13 -67.61
CA TYR A 48 -55.33 -4.53 -67.45
C TYR A 48 -55.49 -3.05 -67.11
N HIS A 49 -54.71 -2.53 -66.16
CA HIS A 49 -54.73 -1.10 -65.81
C HIS A 49 -53.36 -0.57 -65.40
N TYR A 50 -53.17 0.74 -65.56
CA TYR A 50 -51.93 1.47 -65.27
C TYR A 50 -52.06 2.30 -63.99
N HIS A 51 -50.98 2.40 -63.23
CA HIS A 51 -50.86 3.32 -62.10
C HIS A 51 -49.88 4.44 -62.43
N ASN A 52 -50.21 5.30 -63.40
CA ASN A 52 -49.45 6.52 -63.68
C ASN A 52 -50.40 7.72 -63.75
N GLY A 53 -50.28 8.63 -62.78
CA GLY A 53 -50.97 9.91 -62.80
C GLY A 53 -50.30 10.88 -63.77
N GLY A 54 -50.94 11.13 -64.92
CA GLY A 54 -50.74 12.29 -65.82
C GLY A 54 -49.42 12.31 -66.61
N GLY A 55 -49.36 12.52 -67.93
CA GLY A 55 -50.34 12.90 -68.94
C GLY A 55 -49.71 12.71 -70.34
N SER A 56 -50.56 12.65 -71.36
CA SER A 56 -50.21 12.27 -72.74
C SER A 56 -49.41 13.29 -73.55
N SER A 57 -48.52 12.74 -74.38
CA SER A 57 -48.12 13.12 -75.76
C SER A 57 -47.55 14.50 -76.06
N THR A 58 -46.35 14.55 -76.66
CA THR A 58 -46.15 14.86 -78.11
C THR A 58 -44.68 14.60 -78.51
N SER A 59 -44.48 14.00 -79.67
CA SER A 59 -43.21 13.68 -80.34
C SER A 59 -42.43 14.90 -80.83
N SER A 60 -41.12 14.96 -80.56
CA SER A 60 -40.12 15.70 -81.35
C SER A 60 -38.73 15.14 -81.02
N GLY A 61 -37.94 14.82 -82.06
CA GLY A 61 -36.62 14.21 -81.93
C GLY A 61 -35.66 15.05 -81.10
N ALA A 62 -35.20 14.47 -80.00
CA ALA A 62 -34.05 14.89 -79.22
C ALA A 62 -33.44 13.61 -78.64
N THR A 63 -32.11 13.57 -78.65
CA THR A 63 -31.22 12.48 -78.25
C THR A 63 -31.79 11.62 -77.12
N ILE A 64 -31.99 10.31 -77.39
CA ILE A 64 -32.17 9.31 -76.33
C ILE A 64 -30.88 9.40 -75.50
N VAL A 65 -30.96 10.00 -74.32
CA VAL A 65 -29.90 9.86 -73.32
C VAL A 65 -30.02 8.43 -72.87
N ASN A 66 -29.16 7.56 -73.40
CA ASN A 66 -29.05 6.21 -72.88
C ASN A 66 -28.56 6.37 -71.43
N THR A 67 -29.42 6.11 -70.45
CA THR A 67 -29.08 6.19 -69.02
C THR A 67 -28.43 4.92 -68.50
N GLU A 68 -28.32 3.90 -69.36
CA GLU A 68 -27.54 2.68 -69.14
C GLU A 68 -26.05 3.07 -69.16
N LYS A 69 -25.36 2.82 -68.04
CA LYS A 69 -23.92 3.04 -67.94
C LYS A 69 -23.19 1.76 -68.27
N ASP A 70 -22.13 1.87 -69.06
CA ASP A 70 -21.20 0.79 -69.36
C ASP A 70 -19.87 1.00 -68.62
N CYS A 71 -19.06 -0.06 -68.52
CA CYS A 71 -17.76 0.00 -67.84
C CYS A 71 -16.78 1.07 -68.38
N THR A 72 -16.96 1.48 -69.63
CA THR A 72 -16.14 2.53 -70.27
C THR A 72 -16.60 3.95 -69.92
N ASP A 73 -17.75 4.12 -69.25
CA ASP A 73 -18.28 5.43 -68.87
C ASP A 73 -17.66 6.01 -67.60
N PHE A 74 -16.83 5.23 -66.90
CA PHE A 74 -16.21 5.61 -65.63
C PHE A 74 -14.74 5.96 -65.84
N ALA A 75 -14.27 7.03 -65.21
CA ALA A 75 -12.89 7.49 -65.32
C ALA A 75 -11.92 6.67 -64.46
N SER A 76 -12.44 5.92 -63.48
CA SER A 76 -11.65 5.09 -62.57
C SER A 76 -12.48 3.93 -62.00
N TYR A 77 -11.81 2.88 -61.53
CA TYR A 77 -12.49 1.75 -60.91
C TYR A 77 -13.17 2.14 -59.57
N ASP A 78 -12.62 3.09 -58.82
CA ASP A 78 -13.29 3.61 -57.62
C ASP A 78 -14.63 4.29 -57.95
N GLU A 79 -14.73 4.97 -59.10
CA GLU A 79 -15.99 5.57 -59.56
C GLU A 79 -17.03 4.50 -59.95
N VAL A 80 -16.58 3.40 -60.57
CA VAL A 80 -17.43 2.23 -60.85
C VAL A 80 -17.98 1.65 -59.54
N VAL A 81 -17.11 1.45 -58.54
CA VAL A 81 -17.49 0.88 -57.24
C VAL A 81 -18.41 1.82 -56.47
N GLU A 82 -18.16 3.13 -56.47
CA GLU A 82 -19.06 4.11 -55.86
C GLU A 82 -20.44 4.08 -56.50
N TYR A 83 -20.49 4.04 -57.84
CA TYR A 83 -21.74 3.94 -58.59
C TYR A 83 -22.50 2.64 -58.29
N TRP A 84 -21.81 1.50 -58.37
CA TRP A 84 -22.33 0.17 -58.04
C TRP A 84 -22.91 0.13 -56.62
N ASN A 85 -22.16 0.61 -55.64
CA ASN A 85 -22.56 0.66 -54.24
C ASN A 85 -23.78 1.57 -54.04
N LYS A 86 -23.78 2.76 -54.66
CA LYS A 86 -24.87 3.74 -54.56
C LYS A 86 -26.17 3.21 -55.14
N LYS A 87 -26.10 2.43 -56.21
CA LYS A 87 -27.26 1.82 -56.85
C LYS A 87 -27.75 0.56 -56.15
N GLY A 88 -26.97 0.02 -55.21
CA GLY A 88 -27.31 -1.23 -54.53
C GLY A 88 -27.22 -2.43 -55.47
N TYR A 89 -26.31 -2.38 -56.43
CA TYR A 89 -26.10 -3.47 -57.36
C TYR A 89 -25.42 -4.66 -56.66
N SER A 90 -25.66 -5.85 -57.20
CA SER A 90 -25.12 -7.12 -56.72
C SER A 90 -25.16 -8.15 -57.85
N ALA A 91 -24.57 -9.33 -57.62
CA ALA A 91 -24.59 -10.47 -58.52
C ALA A 91 -25.99 -11.01 -58.91
N THR A 92 -27.06 -10.42 -58.39
CA THR A 92 -28.46 -10.80 -58.70
C THR A 92 -29.34 -9.58 -58.99
N ASN A 93 -28.77 -8.38 -58.88
CA ASN A 93 -29.43 -7.10 -59.06
C ASN A 93 -28.48 -6.17 -59.82
N ASP A 94 -28.26 -6.48 -61.10
CA ASP A 94 -27.43 -5.69 -62.00
C ASP A 94 -28.20 -5.35 -63.28
N PRO A 95 -29.14 -4.37 -63.22
CA PRO A 95 -29.96 -4.00 -64.36
C PRO A 95 -29.20 -3.29 -65.48
N GLU A 96 -27.98 -2.81 -65.20
CA GLU A 96 -27.09 -2.16 -66.17
C GLU A 96 -25.98 -3.12 -66.66
N ASN A 97 -26.02 -4.40 -66.26
CA ASN A 97 -25.10 -5.46 -66.67
C ASN A 97 -23.62 -5.04 -66.57
N LEU A 98 -23.25 -4.37 -65.47
CA LEU A 98 -21.87 -3.95 -65.17
C LEU A 98 -20.98 -5.12 -64.68
N ASP A 99 -21.58 -6.17 -64.15
CA ASP A 99 -20.94 -7.40 -63.63
C ASP A 99 -20.87 -8.50 -64.71
N GLY A 100 -21.76 -8.45 -65.71
CA GLY A 100 -21.68 -9.30 -66.89
C GLY A 100 -20.91 -8.65 -68.04
N TRP A 101 -19.81 -9.26 -68.50
CA TRP A 101 -19.42 -9.06 -69.91
C TRP A 101 -20.67 -9.19 -70.76
N GLY A 102 -20.94 -8.28 -71.70
CA GLY A 102 -22.19 -8.09 -72.48
C GLY A 102 -22.86 -9.30 -73.18
N ASN A 103 -22.48 -10.52 -72.80
CA ASN A 103 -23.04 -11.82 -73.13
C ASN A 103 -23.51 -12.64 -71.88
N GLY A 104 -23.43 -12.12 -70.65
CA GLY A 104 -24.00 -12.73 -69.43
C GLY A 104 -23.30 -14.00 -68.91
N VAL A 105 -21.97 -14.05 -68.93
CA VAL A 105 -21.20 -15.30 -68.68
C VAL A 105 -20.47 -15.34 -67.32
N VAL A 106 -20.21 -14.20 -66.69
CA VAL A 106 -19.68 -14.11 -65.32
C VAL A 106 -20.53 -13.09 -64.61
N ASP A 107 -21.10 -13.46 -63.46
CA ASP A 107 -21.98 -12.64 -62.61
C ASP A 107 -21.50 -12.96 -61.19
N ASP A 108 -20.29 -12.48 -60.87
CA ASP A 108 -19.55 -12.83 -59.65
C ASP A 108 -19.66 -11.77 -58.56
N GLY A 109 -20.50 -10.75 -58.77
CA GLY A 109 -20.74 -9.66 -57.84
C GLY A 109 -19.73 -8.53 -57.99
N ILE A 110 -18.93 -8.51 -59.05
CA ILE A 110 -17.79 -7.62 -59.21
C ILE A 110 -17.94 -6.81 -60.50
N PRO A 111 -18.23 -5.49 -60.41
CA PRO A 111 -18.41 -4.70 -61.59
C PRO A 111 -17.09 -4.55 -62.37
N CYS A 112 -17.18 -4.59 -63.71
CA CYS A 112 -16.18 -4.12 -64.65
C CYS A 112 -14.75 -4.67 -64.50
N GLU A 113 -14.62 -5.95 -64.11
CA GLU A 113 -13.35 -6.65 -63.88
C GLU A 113 -12.38 -5.90 -62.97
N VAL A 114 -12.39 -6.28 -61.70
CA VAL A 114 -11.53 -5.69 -60.68
C VAL A 114 -10.05 -5.68 -61.04
N PRO A 115 -9.36 -4.51 -60.99
CA PRO A 115 -7.93 -4.42 -61.19
C PRO A 115 -7.18 -5.32 -60.20
N SER A 116 -6.09 -5.93 -60.67
CA SER A 116 -5.24 -6.76 -59.80
C SER A 116 -4.80 -5.97 -58.56
N GLY A 117 -5.04 -6.53 -57.38
CA GLY A 117 -4.69 -5.91 -56.09
C GLY A 117 -5.69 -4.87 -55.58
N TYR A 118 -6.81 -4.65 -56.26
CA TYR A 118 -7.88 -3.80 -55.74
C TYR A 118 -8.59 -4.46 -54.55
N ASP A 119 -8.95 -3.64 -53.57
CA ASP A 119 -9.60 -4.06 -52.34
C ASP A 119 -11.09 -4.32 -52.56
N LYS A 120 -11.42 -5.60 -52.78
CA LYS A 120 -12.79 -6.05 -53.04
C LYS A 120 -13.73 -5.90 -51.84
N THR A 121 -13.23 -5.63 -50.63
CA THR A 121 -14.10 -5.36 -49.46
C THR A 121 -14.90 -4.05 -49.62
N LYS A 122 -14.46 -3.16 -50.53
CA LYS A 122 -15.15 -1.92 -50.87
C LYS A 122 -16.36 -2.11 -51.79
N ILE A 123 -16.48 -3.27 -52.43
CA ILE A 123 -17.56 -3.59 -53.38
C ILE A 123 -18.75 -4.15 -52.61
N ASN A 124 -19.92 -3.51 -52.71
CA ASN A 124 -21.09 -3.92 -51.97
C ASN A 124 -21.58 -5.31 -52.43
N ASN A 125 -21.79 -6.21 -51.46
CA ASN A 125 -22.20 -7.60 -51.66
C ASN A 125 -21.17 -8.51 -52.35
N SER A 126 -19.91 -8.10 -52.49
CA SER A 126 -18.85 -9.02 -52.89
C SER A 126 -18.64 -10.09 -51.81
N ALA A 127 -18.13 -11.27 -52.21
CA ALA A 127 -17.82 -12.36 -51.28
C ALA A 127 -16.84 -11.90 -50.19
N GLU A 128 -15.81 -11.13 -50.58
CA GLU A 128 -14.79 -10.59 -49.67
C GLU A 128 -15.39 -9.57 -48.68
N GLN A 129 -16.32 -8.72 -49.11
CA GLN A 129 -16.99 -7.79 -48.21
C GLN A 129 -17.92 -8.52 -47.21
N ILE A 130 -18.68 -9.51 -47.68
CA ILE A 130 -19.57 -10.30 -46.82
C ILE A 130 -18.75 -11.03 -45.76
N GLN A 131 -17.65 -11.67 -46.16
CA GLN A 131 -16.73 -12.31 -45.24
C GLN A 131 -16.14 -11.31 -44.24
N HIS A 132 -15.68 -10.14 -44.70
CA HIS A 132 -15.13 -9.11 -43.82
C HIS A 132 -16.15 -8.63 -42.77
N LYS A 133 -17.39 -8.35 -43.17
CA LYS A 133 -18.48 -7.97 -42.26
C LYS A 133 -18.80 -9.09 -41.25
N GLN A 134 -18.78 -10.35 -41.70
CA GLN A 134 -18.98 -11.49 -40.80
C GLN A 134 -17.83 -11.63 -39.80
N GLU A 135 -16.58 -11.44 -40.22
CA GLU A 135 -15.41 -11.46 -39.34
C GLU A 135 -15.47 -10.35 -38.29
N GLU A 136 -15.86 -9.12 -38.67
CA GLU A 136 -16.07 -8.02 -37.72
C GLU A 136 -17.18 -8.34 -36.70
N GLN A 137 -18.29 -8.92 -37.16
CA GLN A 137 -19.39 -9.34 -36.29
C GLN A 137 -18.98 -10.47 -35.34
N ASP A 138 -18.24 -11.45 -35.84
CA ASP A 138 -17.71 -12.56 -35.06
C ASP A 138 -16.71 -12.06 -34.01
N LEU A 139 -15.83 -11.12 -34.37
CA LEU A 139 -14.90 -10.49 -33.45
C LEU A 139 -15.65 -9.74 -32.33
N ALA A 140 -16.63 -8.92 -32.67
CA ALA A 140 -17.44 -8.20 -31.67
C ALA A 140 -18.22 -9.16 -30.76
N SER A 141 -18.76 -10.24 -31.31
CA SER A 141 -19.48 -11.27 -30.55
C SER A 141 -18.53 -12.03 -29.61
N GLY A 142 -17.32 -12.33 -30.08
CA GLY A 142 -16.25 -12.92 -29.28
C GLY A 142 -15.88 -12.03 -28.09
N GLU A 143 -15.63 -10.74 -28.33
CA GLU A 143 -15.30 -9.78 -27.26
C GLU A 143 -16.39 -9.73 -26.19
N GLN A 144 -17.66 -9.65 -26.59
CA GLN A 144 -18.79 -9.64 -25.67
C GLN A 144 -18.91 -10.93 -24.85
N ALA A 145 -18.59 -12.08 -25.43
CA ALA A 145 -18.63 -13.37 -24.75
C ALA A 145 -17.44 -13.58 -23.80
N GLY A 146 -16.24 -13.13 -24.19
CA GLY A 146 -15.01 -13.30 -23.41
C GLY A 146 -14.97 -12.41 -22.18
N TYR A 147 -15.46 -11.17 -22.29
CA TYR A 147 -15.41 -10.17 -21.21
C TYR A 147 -15.98 -10.63 -19.86
N PRO A 148 -17.22 -11.14 -19.74
CA PRO A 148 -17.76 -11.55 -18.44
C PRO A 148 -17.00 -12.71 -17.80
N ASN A 149 -16.46 -13.64 -18.61
CA ASN A 149 -15.62 -14.73 -18.11
C ASN A 149 -14.30 -14.19 -17.56
N GLY A 150 -13.67 -13.26 -18.29
CA GLY A 150 -12.49 -12.54 -17.83
C GLY A 150 -12.75 -11.85 -16.49
N VAL A 151 -13.83 -11.07 -16.38
CA VAL A 151 -14.19 -10.38 -15.12
C VAL A 151 -14.32 -11.35 -13.96
N ASN A 152 -15.04 -12.46 -14.14
CA ASN A 152 -15.21 -13.46 -13.10
C ASN A 152 -13.85 -14.07 -12.68
N ASP A 153 -13.05 -14.52 -13.64
CA ASP A 153 -11.80 -15.21 -13.37
C ASP A 153 -10.74 -14.28 -12.76
N GLY A 154 -10.70 -13.03 -13.22
CA GLY A 154 -9.87 -11.97 -12.64
C GLY A 154 -10.27 -11.66 -11.20
N TYR A 155 -11.58 -11.64 -10.92
CA TYR A 155 -12.11 -11.41 -9.57
C TYR A 155 -11.83 -12.58 -8.62
N GLN A 156 -12.01 -13.82 -9.08
CA GLN A 156 -11.72 -15.05 -8.32
C GLN A 156 -10.22 -15.35 -8.18
N GLU A 157 -9.36 -14.53 -8.79
CA GLU A 157 -7.90 -14.65 -8.75
C GLU A 157 -7.37 -15.99 -9.30
N VAL A 158 -8.10 -16.57 -10.25
CA VAL A 158 -7.68 -17.82 -10.92
C VAL A 158 -6.74 -17.51 -12.08
N THR A 159 -5.99 -18.52 -12.53
CA THR A 159 -5.09 -18.41 -13.68
C THR A 159 -5.88 -18.03 -14.95
N SER A 160 -5.37 -17.05 -15.71
CA SER A 160 -5.99 -16.59 -16.95
C SER A 160 -6.14 -17.73 -17.99
N ASN A 161 -7.33 -17.84 -18.58
CA ASN A 161 -7.62 -18.73 -19.71
C ASN A 161 -8.43 -18.00 -20.79
N ASN A 162 -7.72 -17.29 -21.67
CA ASN A 162 -8.32 -16.45 -22.70
C ASN A 162 -8.64 -17.20 -24.01
N VAL A 163 -8.71 -18.53 -23.96
CA VAL A 163 -8.88 -19.37 -25.15
C VAL A 163 -10.34 -19.81 -25.29
N ALA A 164 -10.95 -19.53 -26.45
CA ALA A 164 -12.22 -20.11 -26.85
C ALA A 164 -12.00 -21.45 -27.58
N SER A 165 -12.72 -22.50 -27.17
CA SER A 165 -12.63 -23.85 -27.76
C SER A 165 -13.42 -24.00 -29.06
N THR A 166 -14.30 -23.05 -29.38
CA THR A 166 -15.21 -23.09 -30.54
C THR A 166 -15.37 -21.70 -31.15
N GLY A 167 -15.77 -21.64 -32.42
CA GLY A 167 -16.00 -20.39 -33.16
C GLY A 167 -15.03 -20.17 -34.31
N SER A 168 -15.27 -19.13 -35.11
CA SER A 168 -14.36 -18.69 -36.17
C SER A 168 -13.05 -18.13 -35.58
N GLU A 169 -12.02 -17.97 -36.42
CA GLU A 169 -10.76 -17.38 -35.96
C GLU A 169 -10.95 -15.93 -35.49
N ALA A 170 -11.76 -15.13 -36.20
CA ALA A 170 -12.12 -13.78 -35.78
C ALA A 170 -12.83 -13.76 -34.42
N TYR A 171 -13.76 -14.70 -34.19
CA TYR A 171 -14.41 -14.86 -32.88
C TYR A 171 -13.42 -15.21 -31.77
N LYS A 172 -12.48 -16.14 -32.00
CA LYS A 172 -11.48 -16.52 -30.99
C LYS A 172 -10.56 -15.35 -30.63
N VAL A 173 -10.16 -14.54 -31.62
CA VAL A 173 -9.39 -13.31 -31.40
C VAL A 173 -10.21 -12.32 -30.55
N GLY A 174 -11.45 -12.05 -30.93
CA GLY A 174 -12.35 -11.20 -30.16
C GLY A 174 -12.53 -11.69 -28.72
N TYR A 175 -12.77 -12.99 -28.54
CA TYR A 175 -12.90 -13.60 -27.23
C TYR A 175 -11.67 -13.36 -26.34
N ALA A 176 -10.47 -13.59 -26.88
CA ALA A 176 -9.25 -13.34 -26.14
C ALA A 176 -9.09 -11.86 -25.74
N THR A 177 -9.42 -10.93 -26.65
CA THR A 177 -9.40 -9.48 -26.39
C THR A 177 -10.36 -9.10 -25.27
N GLY A 178 -11.63 -9.52 -25.38
CA GLY A 178 -12.65 -9.25 -24.36
C GLY A 178 -12.31 -9.86 -23.01
N TYR A 179 -11.87 -11.12 -23.00
CA TYR A 179 -11.44 -11.82 -21.80
C TYR A 179 -10.31 -11.10 -21.08
N ASN A 180 -9.23 -10.73 -21.78
CA ASN A 180 -8.08 -10.07 -21.15
C ASN A 180 -8.50 -8.75 -20.49
N LYS A 181 -9.31 -7.95 -21.19
CA LYS A 181 -9.86 -6.69 -20.65
C LYS A 181 -10.70 -6.95 -19.38
N GLY A 182 -11.60 -7.93 -19.42
CA GLY A 182 -12.42 -8.29 -18.28
C GLY A 182 -11.58 -8.77 -17.09
N TYR A 183 -10.56 -9.57 -17.36
CA TYR A 183 -9.66 -10.13 -16.35
C TYR A 183 -8.90 -9.05 -15.58
N ASP A 184 -8.38 -8.05 -16.26
CA ASP A 184 -7.71 -6.90 -15.62
C ASP A 184 -8.70 -6.06 -14.77
N GLU A 185 -9.92 -5.90 -15.25
CA GLU A 185 -10.98 -5.21 -14.49
C GLU A 185 -11.37 -5.98 -13.23
N GLY A 186 -11.59 -7.30 -13.33
CA GLY A 186 -11.87 -8.18 -12.20
C GLY A 186 -10.77 -8.13 -11.15
N LYS A 187 -9.50 -8.18 -11.59
CA LYS A 187 -8.33 -8.03 -10.73
C LYS A 187 -8.26 -6.68 -10.02
N THR A 188 -8.55 -5.61 -10.73
CA THR A 188 -8.58 -4.26 -10.17
C THR A 188 -9.63 -4.15 -9.08
N LYS A 189 -10.83 -4.70 -9.35
CA LYS A 189 -11.94 -4.72 -8.39
C LYS A 189 -11.59 -5.50 -7.11
N ILE A 190 -11.10 -6.75 -7.23
CA ILE A 190 -10.77 -7.56 -6.06
C ILE A 190 -9.62 -6.92 -5.24
N THR A 191 -8.66 -6.28 -5.91
CA THR A 191 -7.56 -5.56 -5.23
C THR A 191 -8.10 -4.41 -4.37
N GLY A 192 -9.02 -3.59 -4.90
CA GLY A 192 -9.65 -2.51 -4.13
C GLY A 192 -10.47 -3.03 -2.93
N GLU A 193 -11.21 -4.12 -3.13
CA GLU A 193 -11.97 -4.77 -2.06
C GLU A 193 -11.05 -5.38 -0.99
N LYS A 194 -9.90 -5.94 -1.37
CA LYS A 194 -8.87 -6.41 -0.43
C LYS A 194 -8.29 -5.30 0.42
N THR A 195 -7.96 -4.14 -0.17
CA THR A 195 -7.50 -2.98 0.58
C THR A 195 -8.53 -2.55 1.62
N LYS A 196 -9.82 -2.52 1.24
CA LYS A 196 -10.90 -2.24 2.17
C LYS A 196 -10.99 -3.32 3.27
N ALA A 197 -10.96 -4.60 2.91
CA ALA A 197 -11.02 -5.70 3.86
C ALA A 197 -9.88 -5.63 4.89
N THR A 198 -8.66 -5.30 4.45
CA THR A 198 -7.52 -5.06 5.35
C THR A 198 -7.76 -3.87 6.28
N SER A 199 -8.27 -2.74 5.77
CA SER A 199 -8.58 -1.57 6.59
C SER A 199 -9.66 -1.85 7.64
N ASP A 200 -10.73 -2.54 7.25
CA ASP A 200 -11.83 -2.93 8.14
C ASP A 200 -11.35 -3.93 9.21
N GLY A 201 -10.54 -4.91 8.80
CA GLY A 201 -9.91 -5.88 9.71
C GLY A 201 -9.02 -5.18 10.72
N TYR A 202 -8.20 -4.23 10.27
CA TYR A 202 -7.34 -3.43 11.13
C TYR A 202 -8.16 -2.62 12.15
N ALA A 203 -9.21 -1.92 11.72
CA ALA A 203 -10.08 -1.16 12.61
C ALA A 203 -10.75 -2.06 13.68
N LEU A 204 -11.20 -3.25 13.30
CA LEU A 204 -11.75 -4.22 14.25
C LEU A 204 -10.68 -4.71 15.24
N GLY A 205 -9.47 -5.00 14.76
CA GLY A 205 -8.35 -5.44 15.58
C GLY A 205 -7.88 -4.39 16.57
N GLN A 206 -8.17 -3.10 16.36
CA GLN A 206 -7.89 -2.05 17.35
C GLN A 206 -8.85 -2.08 18.55
N ILE A 207 -10.08 -2.54 18.38
CA ILE A 207 -11.14 -2.44 19.41
C ILE A 207 -11.40 -3.73 20.19
N GLN A 208 -11.03 -4.89 19.65
CA GLN A 208 -11.28 -6.20 20.30
C GLN A 208 -10.17 -7.22 20.04
N ASP A 209 -10.16 -8.32 20.80
CA ASP A 209 -9.17 -9.39 20.69
C ASP A 209 -9.63 -10.58 19.83
N ALA A 210 -10.93 -10.84 19.80
CA ALA A 210 -11.50 -11.94 19.02
C ALA A 210 -11.86 -11.49 17.60
N ILE A 211 -11.43 -12.23 16.59
CA ILE A 211 -11.77 -11.93 15.21
C ILE A 211 -13.21 -12.34 14.88
N LYS A 212 -13.98 -11.42 14.28
CA LYS A 212 -15.31 -11.70 13.72
C LYS A 212 -15.36 -11.22 12.28
N ILE A 213 -15.18 -12.15 11.35
CA ILE A 213 -15.10 -11.83 9.92
C ILE A 213 -16.51 -11.57 9.36
N PRO A 214 -16.77 -10.41 8.72
CA PRO A 214 -18.01 -10.13 8.03
C PRO A 214 -18.33 -11.14 6.92
N ALA A 215 -19.62 -11.43 6.72
CA ALA A 215 -20.09 -12.34 5.66
C ALA A 215 -19.72 -11.87 4.24
N SER A 216 -19.50 -10.55 4.05
CA SER A 216 -19.02 -9.98 2.79
C SER A 216 -17.60 -10.42 2.40
N TYR A 217 -16.80 -10.88 3.37
CA TYR A 217 -15.40 -11.28 3.13
C TYR A 217 -15.19 -12.79 3.22
N ILE A 218 -16.06 -13.51 3.93
CA ILE A 218 -15.85 -14.92 4.24
C ILE A 218 -15.89 -15.85 3.02
N ASN A 219 -16.67 -15.48 1.99
CA ASN A 219 -16.90 -16.32 0.81
C ASN A 219 -15.82 -16.17 -0.28
N HIS A 220 -14.87 -15.25 -0.12
CA HIS A 220 -13.75 -15.08 -1.04
C HIS A 220 -12.43 -15.23 -0.29
N ALA A 221 -11.62 -16.23 -0.66
CA ALA A 221 -10.39 -16.57 0.06
C ALA A 221 -9.45 -15.37 0.21
N GLY A 222 -9.27 -14.60 -0.87
CA GLY A 222 -8.44 -13.40 -0.86
C GLY A 222 -8.95 -12.29 0.06
N LEU A 223 -10.27 -12.09 0.17
CA LEU A 223 -10.83 -11.03 1.03
C LEU A 223 -10.77 -11.43 2.50
N LYS A 224 -11.08 -12.69 2.79
CA LYS A 224 -10.92 -13.27 4.12
C LYS A 224 -9.49 -13.10 4.64
N GLN A 225 -8.50 -13.51 3.84
CA GLN A 225 -7.09 -13.39 4.21
C GLN A 225 -6.66 -11.92 4.41
N SER A 226 -7.09 -11.01 3.53
CA SER A 226 -6.80 -9.59 3.67
C SER A 226 -7.38 -9.00 4.96
N PHE A 227 -8.59 -9.39 5.35
CA PHE A 227 -9.21 -8.97 6.60
C PHE A 227 -8.48 -9.53 7.83
N GLU A 228 -8.19 -10.83 7.84
CA GLU A 228 -7.44 -11.51 8.91
C GLU A 228 -6.05 -10.89 9.10
N GLY A 229 -5.36 -10.59 8.00
CA GLY A 229 -4.06 -9.93 8.03
C GLY A 229 -4.12 -8.52 8.65
N GLY A 230 -5.13 -7.72 8.28
CA GLY A 230 -5.37 -6.41 8.89
C GLY A 230 -5.64 -6.51 10.39
N PHE A 231 -6.52 -7.43 10.79
CA PHE A 231 -6.88 -7.67 12.19
C PHE A 231 -5.69 -8.07 13.04
N ASN A 232 -4.94 -9.10 12.62
CA ASN A 232 -3.80 -9.61 13.37
C ASN A 232 -2.70 -8.56 13.52
N LYS A 233 -2.49 -7.72 12.50
CA LYS A 233 -1.55 -6.60 12.57
C LYS A 233 -1.96 -5.60 13.65
N ALA A 234 -3.22 -5.17 13.67
CA ALA A 234 -3.72 -4.21 14.66
C ALA A 234 -3.64 -4.74 16.09
N VAL A 235 -4.01 -6.01 16.32
CA VAL A 235 -3.91 -6.65 17.64
C VAL A 235 -2.46 -6.69 18.11
N THR A 236 -1.53 -7.09 17.23
CA THR A 236 -0.09 -7.11 17.55
C THR A 236 0.41 -5.73 17.94
N GLU A 237 0.12 -4.69 17.15
CA GLU A 237 0.55 -3.32 17.45
C GLU A 237 -0.03 -2.81 18.78
N ARG A 238 -1.30 -3.09 19.06
CA ARG A 238 -1.95 -2.71 20.34
C ARG A 238 -1.28 -3.41 21.54
N VAL A 239 -1.02 -4.71 21.44
CA VAL A 239 -0.38 -5.48 22.51
C VAL A 239 1.02 -4.96 22.78
N GLU A 240 1.81 -4.69 21.74
CA GLU A 240 3.16 -4.13 21.89
C GLU A 240 3.15 -2.71 22.48
N ALA A 241 2.20 -1.86 22.08
CA ALA A 241 2.03 -0.54 22.67
C ALA A 241 1.72 -0.64 24.18
N LYS A 242 0.81 -1.55 24.56
CA LYS A 242 0.44 -1.77 25.96
C LYS A 242 1.58 -2.37 26.78
N LYS A 243 2.39 -3.27 26.22
CA LYS A 243 3.63 -3.75 26.87
C LYS A 243 4.57 -2.58 27.18
N LYS A 244 4.73 -1.64 26.24
CA LYS A 244 5.58 -0.46 26.44
C LYS A 244 5.07 0.42 27.60
N GLU A 245 3.75 0.66 27.66
CA GLU A 245 3.13 1.40 28.78
C GLU A 245 3.41 0.72 30.13
N TYR A 246 3.23 -0.61 30.22
CA TYR A 246 3.50 -1.34 31.45
C TYR A 246 4.98 -1.34 31.84
N LYS A 247 5.88 -1.42 30.85
CA LYS A 247 7.32 -1.29 31.08
C LYS A 247 7.69 0.09 31.63
N GLU A 248 7.11 1.16 31.10
CA GLU A 248 7.32 2.52 31.60
C GLU A 248 6.73 2.73 33.00
N LEU A 249 5.56 2.14 33.27
CA LEU A 249 4.97 2.12 34.61
C LEU A 249 5.90 1.41 35.60
N GLY A 250 6.37 0.20 35.25
CA GLY A 250 7.31 -0.57 36.05
C GLY A 250 8.61 0.17 36.31
N TYR A 251 9.16 0.83 35.28
CA TYR A 251 10.34 1.68 35.44
C TYR A 251 10.09 2.83 36.42
N THR A 252 8.98 3.55 36.29
CA THR A 252 8.61 4.66 37.18
C THR A 252 8.47 4.19 38.63
N ASP A 253 7.81 3.06 38.86
CA ASP A 253 7.63 2.46 40.16
C ASP A 253 8.97 1.96 40.74
N GLY A 254 9.82 1.39 39.89
CA GLY A 254 11.18 0.97 40.21
C GLY A 254 12.07 2.13 40.65
N THR A 255 12.00 3.31 40.03
CA THR A 255 12.77 4.49 40.47
C THR A 255 12.38 4.99 41.88
N LYS A 256 11.21 4.58 42.37
CA LYS A 256 10.71 4.91 43.71
C LYS A 256 10.85 3.76 44.70
N ASP A 257 11.39 2.61 44.27
CA ASP A 257 11.42 1.34 45.01
C ASP A 257 10.04 0.91 45.54
N VAL A 258 9.00 1.20 44.74
CA VAL A 258 7.61 0.79 45.03
C VAL A 258 7.25 -0.36 44.11
N ASN A 259 7.02 -1.55 44.66
CA ASN A 259 6.70 -2.72 43.83
C ASN A 259 5.18 -2.96 43.74
N ASN A 260 4.53 -2.39 42.73
CA ASN A 260 3.10 -2.57 42.45
C ASN A 260 2.85 -3.47 41.24
N VAL A 261 3.32 -4.73 41.29
CA VAL A 261 3.08 -5.68 40.20
C VAL A 261 1.59 -5.77 39.87
N PRO A 262 1.17 -5.43 38.63
CA PRO A 262 -0.23 -5.51 38.23
C PRO A 262 -0.76 -6.95 38.36
N LYS A 263 -2.01 -7.08 38.80
CA LYS A 263 -2.72 -8.36 38.96
C LYS A 263 -3.89 -8.44 37.97
N ASP A 264 -4.36 -9.66 37.71
CA ASP A 264 -5.52 -9.94 36.86
C ASP A 264 -5.40 -9.40 35.42
N ILE A 265 -4.17 -9.32 34.92
CA ILE A 265 -3.86 -8.97 33.53
C ILE A 265 -3.03 -10.09 32.88
N GLU A 266 -2.92 -10.02 31.55
CA GLU A 266 -2.13 -10.98 30.77
C GLU A 266 -0.66 -11.00 31.21
N GLU A 267 -0.08 -12.20 31.31
CA GLU A 267 1.29 -12.44 31.76
C GLU A 267 2.32 -11.63 30.97
N ALA A 268 2.09 -11.45 29.67
CA ALA A 268 2.96 -10.65 28.81
C ALA A 268 3.13 -9.20 29.29
N PHE A 269 2.08 -8.60 29.86
CA PHE A 269 2.13 -7.24 30.41
C PHE A 269 2.79 -7.20 31.79
N VAL A 270 2.58 -8.23 32.60
CA VAL A 270 3.27 -8.39 33.91
C VAL A 270 4.78 -8.48 33.68
N ASN A 271 5.21 -9.29 32.71
CA ASN A 271 6.62 -9.43 32.37
C ASN A 271 7.24 -8.11 31.88
N ALA A 272 6.51 -7.35 31.05
CA ALA A 272 6.96 -6.03 30.60
C ALA A 272 7.12 -5.05 31.77
N TYR A 273 6.17 -5.04 32.71
CA TYR A 273 6.29 -4.25 33.95
C TYR A 273 7.52 -4.64 34.77
N LEU A 274 7.72 -5.94 35.01
CA LEU A 274 8.85 -6.43 35.81
C LEU A 274 10.19 -6.11 35.15
N GLU A 275 10.28 -6.18 33.82
CA GLU A 275 11.46 -5.77 33.07
C GLU A 275 11.81 -4.30 33.37
N GLY A 276 10.84 -3.39 33.23
CA GLY A 276 11.04 -1.97 33.52
C GLY A 276 11.43 -1.71 34.97
N TYR A 277 10.75 -2.36 35.91
CA TYR A 277 11.06 -2.26 37.34
C TYR A 277 12.48 -2.69 37.65
N ASN A 278 12.89 -3.86 37.15
CA ASN A 278 14.24 -4.38 37.38
C ASN A 278 15.32 -3.51 36.75
N SER A 279 15.07 -2.93 35.57
CA SER A 279 15.98 -1.96 34.95
C SER A 279 16.19 -0.72 35.83
N ALA A 280 15.10 -0.08 36.28
CA ALA A 280 15.20 1.10 37.16
C ALA A 280 15.90 0.77 38.50
N GLN A 281 15.67 -0.42 39.03
CA GLN A 281 16.30 -0.88 40.26
C GLN A 281 17.81 -1.10 40.12
N GLN A 282 18.25 -1.59 38.97
CA GLN A 282 19.67 -1.71 38.65
C GLN A 282 20.32 -0.33 38.55
N GLU A 283 19.67 0.62 37.87
CA GLU A 283 20.17 2.00 37.75
C GLU A 283 20.29 2.68 39.13
N LEU A 284 19.29 2.54 40.00
CA LEU A 284 19.37 3.03 41.38
C LEU A 284 20.52 2.39 42.15
N LYS A 285 20.73 1.07 42.00
CA LYS A 285 21.85 0.38 42.64
C LYS A 285 23.17 1.01 42.21
N ASP A 286 23.37 1.18 40.91
CA ASP A 286 24.62 1.72 40.35
C ASP A 286 24.87 3.16 40.81
N GLU A 287 23.81 3.97 40.91
CA GLU A 287 23.89 5.35 41.42
C GLU A 287 24.32 5.38 42.89
N TYR A 288 23.70 4.58 43.77
CA TYR A 288 24.09 4.54 45.19
C TYR A 288 25.48 3.93 45.40
N LEU A 289 25.85 2.91 44.61
CA LEU A 289 27.22 2.38 44.61
C LEU A 289 28.23 3.47 44.28
N LYS A 290 27.95 4.28 43.25
CA LYS A 290 28.81 5.39 42.85
C LYS A 290 28.92 6.45 43.94
N GLN A 291 27.80 6.87 44.53
CA GLN A 291 27.81 7.84 45.64
C GLN A 291 28.64 7.33 46.84
N GLY A 292 28.47 6.05 47.19
CA GLY A 292 29.27 5.40 48.23
C GLY A 292 30.75 5.40 47.89
N TYR A 293 31.10 4.99 46.67
CA TYR A 293 32.47 4.93 46.18
C TYR A 293 33.15 6.31 46.24
N GLU A 294 32.46 7.36 45.81
CA GLU A 294 32.96 8.73 45.84
C GLU A 294 33.11 9.26 47.28
N ALA A 295 32.18 8.94 48.18
CA ALA A 295 32.25 9.34 49.57
C ALA A 295 33.47 8.76 50.31
N ALA A 296 33.97 7.60 49.89
CA ALA A 296 35.16 6.98 50.47
C ALA A 296 36.42 7.86 50.34
N PHE A 297 36.46 8.80 49.39
CA PHE A 297 37.56 9.76 49.26
C PHE A 297 37.54 10.90 50.30
N THR A 298 36.43 11.08 51.03
CA THR A 298 36.28 12.22 51.96
C THR A 298 35.96 11.78 53.38
N ILE A 299 35.41 10.59 53.57
CA ILE A 299 35.02 10.07 54.88
C ILE A 299 36.03 9.02 55.35
N LEU A 300 36.76 9.31 56.43
CA LEU A 300 37.82 8.43 56.97
C LEU A 300 37.33 7.06 57.45
N LYS A 301 36.11 7.00 57.98
CA LYS A 301 35.46 5.78 58.45
C LYS A 301 34.00 5.81 58.07
N TYR A 302 33.49 4.71 57.50
CA TYR A 302 32.10 4.61 57.09
C TYR A 302 31.14 5.12 58.17
N THR A 303 30.25 6.02 57.77
CA THR A 303 29.12 6.49 58.57
C THR A 303 27.84 6.24 57.78
N LYS A 304 26.78 5.81 58.47
CA LYS A 304 25.50 5.51 57.85
C LYS A 304 24.94 6.81 57.24
N PRO A 305 24.61 6.84 55.93
CA PRO A 305 24.03 8.02 55.30
C PRO A 305 22.62 8.29 55.85
N ASN A 306 22.16 9.55 55.77
CA ASN A 306 20.80 9.94 56.17
C ASN A 306 19.78 9.53 55.10
N LEU A 307 19.59 8.22 54.94
CA LEU A 307 18.62 7.61 54.04
C LEU A 307 17.67 6.75 54.87
N GLU A 308 16.39 6.76 54.53
CA GLU A 308 15.39 5.94 55.23
C GLU A 308 15.34 4.49 54.71
N ASN A 309 15.68 4.29 53.44
CA ASN A 309 15.61 2.97 52.80
C ASN A 309 16.88 2.15 53.07
N GLU A 310 16.73 1.08 53.86
CA GLU A 310 17.83 0.16 54.23
C GLU A 310 18.55 -0.48 53.03
N LYS A 311 17.83 -0.70 51.92
CA LYS A 311 18.41 -1.24 50.68
C LYS A 311 19.39 -0.26 50.05
N PHE A 312 19.02 1.03 50.00
CA PHE A 312 19.88 2.08 49.46
C PHE A 312 21.10 2.31 50.37
N ILE A 313 20.91 2.23 51.68
CA ILE A 313 22.00 2.28 52.66
C ILE A 313 23.00 1.15 52.42
N ALA A 314 22.51 -0.07 52.15
CA ALA A 314 23.35 -1.23 51.86
C ALA A 314 24.15 -1.04 50.56
N TRP A 315 23.52 -0.58 49.48
CA TRP A 315 24.22 -0.28 48.22
C TRP A 315 25.25 0.83 48.37
N TYR A 316 24.91 1.91 49.07
CA TYR A 316 25.87 2.97 49.37
C TYR A 316 27.08 2.44 50.14
N LYS A 317 26.85 1.56 51.12
CA LYS A 317 27.94 0.92 51.87
C LYS A 317 28.80 0.02 50.99
N GLU A 318 28.18 -0.80 50.15
CA GLU A 318 28.88 -1.65 49.16
C GLU A 318 29.78 -0.80 48.26
N GLY A 319 29.26 0.34 47.78
CA GLY A 319 30.01 1.33 47.00
C GLY A 319 31.22 1.89 47.77
N PHE A 320 31.00 2.33 49.00
CA PHE A 320 32.04 2.86 49.88
C PHE A 320 33.17 1.86 50.11
N GLU A 321 32.83 0.61 50.40
CA GLU A 321 33.80 -0.46 50.67
C GLU A 321 34.53 -0.95 49.42
N SER A 322 33.92 -0.76 48.23
CA SER A 322 34.52 -1.14 46.95
C SER A 322 35.67 -0.23 46.50
N ASN A 323 35.81 0.98 47.07
CA ASN A 323 36.86 1.91 46.70
C ASN A 323 38.24 1.48 47.25
N THR A 324 38.99 0.75 46.42
CA THR A 324 40.35 0.32 46.76
C THR A 324 41.40 1.42 46.63
N GLU A 325 41.12 2.52 45.93
CA GLU A 325 42.06 3.63 45.72
C GLU A 325 42.37 4.35 47.05
N VAL A 326 41.37 4.49 47.91
CA VAL A 326 41.50 5.06 49.25
C VAL A 326 42.60 4.37 50.06
N LYS A 327 42.77 3.05 49.92
CA LYS A 327 43.85 2.30 50.60
C LYS A 327 45.23 2.72 50.09
N GLN A 328 45.37 2.96 48.79
CA GLN A 328 46.62 3.42 48.18
C GLN A 328 46.95 4.86 48.60
N ILE A 329 45.94 5.73 48.63
CA ILE A 329 46.06 7.12 49.09
C ILE A 329 46.49 7.16 50.56
N SER A 330 45.83 6.37 51.40
CA SER A 330 46.16 6.22 52.82
C SER A 330 47.61 5.78 53.03
N ALA A 331 48.03 4.73 52.31
CA ALA A 331 49.40 4.21 52.40
C ALA A 331 50.45 5.22 51.94
N ALA A 332 50.17 5.97 50.87
CA ALA A 332 51.09 6.98 50.35
C ALA A 332 51.24 8.17 51.30
N GLY A 333 50.13 8.67 51.87
CA GLY A 333 50.16 9.73 52.87
C GLY A 333 50.96 9.31 54.10
N LEU A 334 50.66 8.12 54.63
CA LEU A 334 51.37 7.54 55.77
C LEU A 334 52.87 7.40 55.52
N ALA A 335 53.26 6.89 54.34
CA ALA A 335 54.67 6.72 53.97
C ALA A 335 55.42 8.06 53.88
N LEU A 336 54.79 9.09 53.29
CA LEU A 336 55.37 10.43 53.21
C LEU A 336 55.56 11.05 54.61
N GLY A 337 54.56 10.90 55.49
CA GLY A 337 54.65 11.37 56.88
C GLY A 337 55.78 10.68 57.65
N LYS A 338 55.91 9.36 57.52
CA LYS A 338 56.98 8.56 58.15
C LYS A 338 58.38 8.91 57.67
N ALA A 339 58.52 9.44 56.46
CA ALA A 339 59.81 9.93 55.96
C ALA A 339 60.22 11.25 56.63
N GLY A 340 59.29 11.99 57.25
CA GLY A 340 59.51 13.33 57.79
C GLY A 340 59.53 14.42 56.71
N ASP A 341 59.09 14.10 55.49
CA ASP A 341 59.03 15.03 54.37
C ASP A 341 57.91 16.07 54.57
N SER A 342 58.08 17.26 53.99
CA SER A 342 57.03 18.29 53.98
C SER A 342 55.78 17.81 53.24
N TYR A 343 54.60 18.18 53.74
CA TYR A 343 53.33 17.85 53.09
C TYR A 343 53.32 18.26 51.62
N ASN A 344 53.07 17.29 50.74
CA ASN A 344 52.94 17.50 49.31
C ASN A 344 51.94 16.48 48.74
N LEU A 345 50.79 16.96 48.28
CA LEU A 345 49.72 16.11 47.73
C LEU A 345 50.02 15.78 46.25
N PRO A 346 50.26 14.50 45.89
CA PRO A 346 50.40 14.10 44.50
C PRO A 346 49.12 14.40 43.70
N SER A 347 49.26 14.95 42.49
CA SER A 347 48.12 15.35 41.64
C SER A 347 47.12 14.21 41.39
N LYS A 348 47.60 12.97 41.29
CA LYS A 348 46.77 11.76 41.15
C LYS A 348 45.88 11.44 42.35
N TYR A 349 46.15 12.02 43.53
CA TYR A 349 45.39 11.78 44.77
C TYR A 349 44.54 12.97 45.18
N LYS A 350 44.35 13.94 44.28
CA LYS A 350 43.59 15.17 44.55
C LYS A 350 42.18 14.88 45.09
N SER A 351 41.50 13.87 44.55
CA SER A 351 40.15 13.49 45.00
C SER A 351 40.11 13.01 46.46
N GLY A 352 41.21 12.41 46.96
CA GLY A 352 41.32 11.87 48.31
C GLY A 352 42.22 12.69 49.23
N GLU A 353 42.29 14.01 49.03
CA GLU A 353 43.12 14.93 49.83
C GLU A 353 42.89 14.75 51.34
N VAL A 354 41.63 14.63 51.77
CA VAL A 354 41.25 14.44 53.18
C VAL A 354 41.86 13.16 53.76
N ILE A 355 41.80 12.07 53.00
CA ILE A 355 42.39 10.77 53.40
C ILE A 355 43.91 10.88 53.45
N PHE A 356 44.52 11.46 52.42
CA PHE A 356 45.97 11.61 52.31
C PHE A 356 46.51 12.44 53.48
N GLN A 357 45.89 13.58 53.77
CA GLN A 357 46.29 14.47 54.85
C GLN A 357 46.19 13.80 56.22
N HIS A 358 45.07 13.14 56.52
CA HIS A 358 44.91 12.44 57.79
C HIS A 358 46.00 11.38 58.01
N HIS A 359 46.28 10.57 56.99
CA HIS A 359 47.31 9.54 57.10
C HIS A 359 48.74 10.09 57.09
N TYR A 360 48.98 11.21 56.40
CA TYR A 360 50.25 11.93 56.51
C TYR A 360 50.49 12.44 57.94
N GLU A 361 49.49 13.06 58.57
CA GLU A 361 49.59 13.53 59.96
C GLU A 361 49.87 12.38 60.93
N LEU A 362 49.22 11.22 60.74
CA LEU A 362 49.53 10.01 61.51
C LEU A 362 50.98 9.55 61.31
N GLY A 363 51.46 9.53 60.06
CA GLY A 363 52.83 9.13 59.75
C GLY A 363 53.88 10.08 60.33
N LEU A 364 53.61 11.39 60.29
CA LEU A 364 54.49 12.40 60.86
C LEU A 364 54.59 12.27 62.38
N LYS A 365 53.46 12.00 63.04
CA LYS A 365 53.44 11.71 64.47
C LYS A 365 54.30 10.49 64.82
N GLU A 366 54.23 9.41 64.02
CA GLU A 366 55.09 8.24 64.20
C GLU A 366 56.59 8.59 64.01
N TYR A 367 56.92 9.44 63.04
CA TYR A 367 58.29 9.91 62.84
C TYR A 367 58.82 10.73 64.02
N GLU A 368 58.01 11.66 64.53
CA GLU A 368 58.38 12.50 65.69
C GLU A 368 58.59 11.68 66.96
N GLU A 369 57.72 10.70 67.23
CA GLU A 369 57.88 9.76 68.34
C GLU A 369 59.19 8.96 68.23
N GLN A 370 59.50 8.44 67.03
CA GLN A 370 60.77 7.74 66.77
C GLN A 370 61.99 8.65 66.95
N GLN A 371 61.94 9.90 66.52
CA GLN A 371 63.05 10.84 66.71
C GLN A 371 63.23 11.25 68.18
N SER A 372 62.12 11.42 68.92
CA SER A 372 62.14 11.66 70.37
C SER A 372 62.76 10.47 71.11
N ASP A 373 62.39 9.25 70.76
CA ASP A 373 62.90 8.06 71.43
C ASP A 373 64.36 7.77 71.05
N ASN A 374 64.75 8.04 69.80
CA ASN A 374 66.15 8.05 69.38
C ASN A 374 66.96 9.15 70.07
N GLN A 375 66.38 10.32 70.33
CA GLN A 375 67.02 11.36 71.15
C GLN A 375 67.14 10.94 72.62
N LYS A 376 66.13 10.31 73.22
CA LYS A 376 66.22 9.75 74.58
C LYS A 376 67.24 8.62 74.68
N ALA A 377 67.36 7.78 73.64
CA ALA A 377 68.38 6.74 73.55
C ALA A 377 69.80 7.31 73.33
N ALA A 378 69.93 8.37 72.52
CA ALA A 378 71.20 9.07 72.31
C ALA A 378 71.65 9.89 73.54
N VAL A 379 70.71 10.39 74.35
CA VAL A 379 71.01 11.05 75.64
C VAL A 379 71.32 10.05 76.76
N GLY A 380 71.08 8.75 76.55
CA GLY A 380 71.56 7.65 77.40
C GLY A 380 73.04 7.29 77.21
N GLY A 381 73.71 7.88 76.21
CA GLY A 381 75.13 7.68 75.92
C GLY A 381 75.83 9.02 75.72
N VAL A 382 76.38 9.54 76.81
CA VAL A 382 77.21 10.77 76.92
C VAL A 382 76.42 12.07 77.15
N GLY A 383 76.50 12.56 78.39
CA GLY A 383 76.62 13.99 78.67
C GLY A 383 75.33 14.74 78.96
N ALA A 384 75.10 14.98 80.25
CA ALA A 384 74.37 16.14 80.71
C ALA A 384 74.86 17.43 80.00
N LEU A 385 73.94 18.39 79.84
CA LEU A 385 74.10 19.80 79.41
C LEU A 385 73.69 20.14 77.96
N ALA A 386 72.38 20.34 77.70
CA ALA A 386 71.88 21.41 76.81
C ALA A 386 70.34 21.56 76.77
N PHE A 387 69.60 21.31 77.87
CA PHE A 387 68.16 21.59 77.95
C PHE A 387 67.79 23.08 78.11
N VAL A 388 68.64 24.03 77.71
CA VAL A 388 68.45 25.46 78.09
C VAL A 388 68.27 26.42 76.90
N TRP A 389 68.45 26.01 75.63
CA TRP A 389 68.54 27.01 74.55
C TRP A 389 67.30 27.21 73.66
N LEU A 390 66.30 26.32 73.65
CA LEU A 390 65.08 26.52 72.83
C LEU A 390 63.81 26.91 73.62
N GLY A 391 63.77 26.64 74.93
CA GLY A 391 62.67 27.09 75.81
C GLY A 391 62.62 28.60 76.11
N ARG A 392 63.63 29.38 75.67
CA ARG A 392 63.75 30.81 76.00
C ARG A 392 63.32 31.77 74.87
N ARG A 393 63.01 31.29 73.66
CA ARG A 393 62.51 32.17 72.57
C ARG A 393 61.00 32.16 72.34
N PHE A 394 60.25 31.22 72.92
CA PHE A 394 58.78 31.23 72.83
C PHE A 394 58.05 31.88 74.03
N TYR A 395 58.73 32.15 75.14
CA TYR A 395 58.09 32.78 76.32
C TYR A 395 58.15 34.33 76.33
N ILE A 396 59.03 34.97 75.54
CA ILE A 396 59.15 36.45 75.49
C ILE A 396 58.31 37.08 74.37
N ALA A 397 57.77 36.31 73.42
CA ALA A 397 56.93 36.84 72.33
C ALA A 397 55.43 37.02 72.68
N LYS A 398 54.97 36.57 73.86
CA LYS A 398 53.55 36.71 74.29
C LYS A 398 53.30 37.84 75.30
N LYS A 399 54.30 38.67 75.64
CA LYS A 399 54.13 39.79 76.61
C LYS A 399 54.48 41.19 76.08
N MET A 400 54.65 41.37 74.77
CA MET A 400 54.89 42.71 74.19
C MET A 400 54.14 42.95 72.86
N ILE A 401 52.87 42.56 72.83
CA ILE A 401 51.78 43.19 72.07
C ILE A 401 50.58 42.97 73.00
N GLY A 402 50.04 43.97 73.71
CA GLY A 402 49.62 45.26 73.17
C GLY A 402 48.13 45.12 72.91
#